data_AF-A0A831RCT6-F1
#
_entry.id   AF-A0A831RCT6-F1
#
_cell.length_a   1.000
_cell.length_b   1.000
_cell.length_c   1.000
_cell.angle_alpha   90.00
_cell.angle_beta   90.00
_cell.angle_gamma   90.00
#
_symmetry.space_group_name_H-M   'P 1'
#
loop_
_entity.id
_entity.type
_entity.pdbx_description
1 polymer ?
#
loop_
_entity_poly.entity_id
_entity_poly.type
_entity_poly.pdbx_seq_one_letter_code
_entity_poly.pdbx_strand_id
1 'polypeptide(L)'
;GVLMLLTAAVILGGIRRIAEVASALVPLMALSYLLAAGTILYLHCRELTDALHLILVSTFDPKAAAGGVMGGIVWTAIRFGVARGIFSNEAGLGSAPIAHAAARTNDPVRQGLVAMLGTFIDTLVICTLTALVILVSGLWDDGANGAVLSTAAFDAGLPGYGAYVVSLGLAVFAFTTILGWSYYGERCAEFLFGVRVIWPYRLLWIGAVPLGALGKLNLIWLVADVMNAMMALPNLIALLFLSPVVFRLSRASD
;
A
#
# COMPACT_ATOMS: atom_id res chain seq x y z
N GLY A 1 13.91 -2.95 -17.99
CA GLY A 1 15.27 -2.43 -18.22
C GLY A 1 15.61 -1.31 -17.28
N VAL A 2 15.06 -0.12 -17.48
CA VAL A 2 15.36 1.09 -16.67
C VAL A 2 15.11 0.88 -15.17
N LEU A 3 13.93 0.35 -14.80
CA LEU A 3 13.57 0.09 -13.40
C LEU A 3 14.59 -0.81 -12.68
N MET A 4 15.07 -1.87 -13.36
CA MET A 4 16.10 -2.77 -12.82
C MET A 4 17.41 -2.04 -12.50
N LEU A 5 17.87 -1.17 -13.41
CA LEU A 5 19.10 -0.39 -13.24
C LEU A 5 18.96 0.62 -12.09
N LEU A 6 17.82 1.30 -11.99
CA LEU A 6 17.53 2.21 -10.89
C LEU A 6 17.46 1.46 -9.55
N THR A 7 16.78 0.32 -9.51
CA THR A 7 16.71 -0.53 -8.31
C THR A 7 18.11 -0.96 -7.90
N ALA A 8 18.93 -1.46 -8.83
CA ALA A 8 20.32 -1.85 -8.56
C ALA A 8 21.14 -0.68 -8.01
N ALA A 9 21.04 0.51 -8.61
CA ALA A 9 21.77 1.69 -8.16
C ALA A 9 21.44 2.05 -6.70
N VAL A 10 20.21 1.83 -6.25
CA VAL A 10 19.78 2.16 -4.89
C VAL A 10 20.08 1.03 -3.91
N ILE A 11 19.60 -0.19 -4.17
CA ILE A 11 19.66 -1.28 -3.18
C ILE A 11 21.10 -1.74 -2.89
N LEU A 12 22.01 -1.60 -3.85
CA LEU A 12 23.42 -1.94 -3.64
C LEU A 12 24.09 -1.01 -2.62
N GLY A 13 23.56 0.21 -2.43
CA GLY A 13 23.98 1.15 -1.38
C GLY A 13 23.43 0.82 0.02
N GLY A 14 22.58 -0.20 0.17
CA GLY A 14 21.99 -0.60 1.44
C GLY A 14 20.94 0.36 2.02
N ILE A 15 20.54 0.12 3.27
CA ILE A 15 19.36 0.78 3.89
C ILE A 15 19.46 2.31 3.95
N ARG A 16 20.66 2.88 4.12
CA ARG A 16 20.84 4.35 4.15
C ARG A 16 20.43 4.98 2.82
N ARG A 17 20.90 4.41 1.71
CA ARG A 17 20.58 4.90 0.37
C ARG A 17 19.11 4.67 0.02
N ILE A 18 18.54 3.53 0.43
CA ILE A 18 17.11 3.25 0.30
C ILE A 18 16.29 4.33 1.02
N ALA A 19 16.64 4.64 2.28
CA ALA A 19 15.95 5.64 3.08
C ALA A 19 16.11 7.07 2.51
N GLU A 20 17.29 7.44 2.01
CA GLU A 20 17.53 8.74 1.35
C GLU A 20 16.65 8.90 0.11
N VAL A 21 16.59 7.88 -0.75
CA VAL A 21 15.77 7.93 -1.98
C VAL A 21 14.28 7.94 -1.64
N ALA A 22 13.83 7.07 -0.72
CA ALA A 22 12.43 7.01 -0.32
C ALA A 22 11.97 8.31 0.35
N SER A 23 12.78 8.88 1.25
CA SER A 23 12.44 10.13 1.94
C SER A 23 12.41 11.35 1.02
N ALA A 24 13.13 11.34 -0.10
CA ALA A 24 13.03 12.38 -1.12
C ALA A 24 11.80 12.20 -2.03
N LEU A 25 11.52 10.97 -2.46
CA LEU A 25 10.49 10.69 -3.47
C LEU A 25 9.07 10.60 -2.90
N VAL A 26 8.89 9.93 -1.76
CA VAL A 26 7.56 9.64 -1.20
C VAL A 26 6.80 10.93 -0.83
N PRO A 27 7.40 11.95 -0.19
CA PRO A 27 6.67 13.17 0.14
C PRO A 27 6.22 13.95 -1.11
N LEU A 28 7.07 14.01 -2.14
CA LEU A 28 6.74 14.67 -3.41
C LEU A 28 5.56 13.97 -4.11
N MET A 29 5.58 12.65 -4.14
CA MET A 29 4.50 11.84 -4.68
C MET A 29 3.21 12.05 -3.89
N ALA A 30 3.25 11.93 -2.56
CA ALA A 30 2.08 12.09 -1.71
C ALA A 30 1.48 13.49 -1.85
N LEU A 31 2.30 14.54 -1.81
CA LEU A 31 1.82 15.92 -1.90
C LEU A 31 1.20 16.22 -3.27
N SER A 32 1.84 15.80 -4.38
CA SER A 32 1.28 16.02 -5.71
C SER A 32 -0.04 15.28 -5.90
N TYR A 33 -0.14 14.05 -5.38
CA TYR A 33 -1.37 13.26 -5.39
C TYR A 33 -2.48 13.90 -4.55
N LEU A 34 -2.18 14.35 -3.33
CA LEU A 34 -3.12 15.05 -2.44
C LEU A 34 -3.65 16.33 -3.06
N LEU A 35 -2.79 17.13 -3.68
CA LEU A 35 -3.18 18.38 -4.33
C LEU A 35 -4.09 18.11 -5.54
N ALA A 36 -3.73 17.14 -6.39
CA ALA A 36 -4.54 16.79 -7.55
C ALA A 36 -5.90 16.24 -7.13
N ALA A 37 -5.93 15.26 -6.23
CA ALA A 37 -7.19 14.68 -5.73
C ALA A 37 -8.05 15.72 -5.02
N GLY A 38 -7.46 16.53 -4.14
CA GLY A 38 -8.16 17.61 -3.44
C GLY A 38 -8.75 18.64 -4.40
N THR A 39 -8.02 18.99 -5.47
CA THR A 39 -8.52 19.90 -6.51
C THR A 39 -9.71 19.28 -7.25
N ILE A 40 -9.62 18.01 -7.66
CA ILE A 40 -10.72 17.30 -8.34
C ILE A 40 -11.97 17.28 -7.46
N LEU A 41 -11.82 16.90 -6.19
CA LEU A 41 -12.94 16.81 -5.24
C LEU A 41 -13.54 18.17 -4.91
N TYR A 42 -12.73 19.23 -4.90
CA TYR A 42 -13.23 20.59 -4.78
C TYR A 42 -14.08 21.00 -6.00
N LEU A 43 -13.62 20.66 -7.21
CA LEU A 43 -14.36 20.92 -8.45
C LEU A 43 -15.65 20.09 -8.57
N HIS A 44 -15.66 18.89 -7.97
CA HIS A 44 -16.81 17.96 -7.93
C HIS A 44 -17.45 17.87 -6.54
N CYS A 45 -17.49 19.00 -5.81
CA CYS A 45 -17.96 19.01 -4.42
C CYS A 45 -19.46 18.69 -4.29
N ARG A 46 -20.24 18.84 -5.36
CA ARG A 46 -21.67 18.52 -5.35
C ARG A 46 -21.89 17.01 -5.38
N GLU A 47 -21.12 16.34 -6.22
CA GLU A 47 -21.11 14.90 -6.43
C GLU A 47 -20.50 14.15 -5.24
N LEU A 48 -19.68 14.83 -4.42
CA LEU A 48 -19.04 14.24 -3.24
C LEU A 48 -20.05 13.67 -2.24
N THR A 49 -21.17 14.36 -2.03
CA THR A 49 -22.23 13.87 -1.12
C THR A 49 -22.84 12.58 -1.64
N ASP A 50 -23.08 12.51 -2.96
CA ASP A 50 -23.65 11.33 -3.62
C ASP A 50 -22.66 10.17 -3.60
N ALA A 51 -21.37 10.43 -3.81
CA ALA A 51 -20.31 9.42 -3.71
C ALA A 51 -20.22 8.81 -2.30
N LEU A 52 -20.27 9.65 -1.26
CA LEU A 52 -20.27 9.17 0.13
C LEU A 52 -21.54 8.38 0.46
N HIS A 53 -22.69 8.86 0.01
CA HIS A 53 -23.96 8.14 0.18
C HIS A 53 -23.93 6.78 -0.53
N LEU A 54 -23.38 6.72 -1.75
CA LEU A 54 -23.19 5.48 -2.49
C LEU A 54 -22.32 4.49 -1.73
N ILE A 55 -21.16 4.91 -1.19
CA ILE A 55 -20.30 4.04 -0.37
C ILE A 55 -21.09 3.46 0.82
N LEU A 56 -21.81 4.30 1.55
CA LEU A 56 -22.53 3.88 2.75
C LEU A 56 -23.67 2.92 2.42
N VAL A 57 -24.49 3.25 1.41
CA VAL A 57 -25.62 2.39 1.00
C VAL A 57 -25.11 1.08 0.42
N SER A 58 -24.14 1.10 -0.50
CA SER A 58 -23.61 -0.13 -1.11
C SER A 58 -22.93 -1.05 -0.10
N THR A 59 -22.38 -0.52 1.00
CA THR A 59 -21.71 -1.31 2.03
C THR A 59 -22.66 -1.80 3.13
N PHE A 60 -23.65 -0.99 3.51
CA PHE A 60 -24.50 -1.23 4.68
C PHE A 60 -25.98 -1.45 4.34
N ASP A 61 -26.38 -1.64 3.07
CA ASP A 61 -27.77 -1.89 2.70
C ASP A 61 -28.35 -3.08 3.51
N PRO A 62 -29.32 -2.84 4.41
CA PRO A 62 -29.94 -3.88 5.21
C PRO A 62 -30.63 -4.96 4.36
N LYS A 63 -31.03 -4.64 3.12
CA LYS A 63 -31.62 -5.61 2.19
C LYS A 63 -30.60 -6.66 1.72
N ALA A 64 -29.32 -6.33 1.73
CA ALA A 64 -28.25 -7.28 1.47
C ALA A 64 -27.91 -8.16 2.69
N ALA A 65 -28.17 -7.67 3.91
CA ALA A 65 -27.98 -8.44 5.14
C ALA A 65 -28.98 -9.60 5.32
N ALA A 66 -30.09 -9.61 4.56
CA ALA A 66 -31.14 -10.63 4.65
C ALA A 66 -30.75 -12.03 4.11
N GLY A 67 -29.53 -12.19 3.58
CA GLY A 67 -29.04 -13.46 3.03
C GLY A 67 -29.54 -13.74 1.60
N GLY A 68 -28.73 -14.43 0.79
CA GLY A 68 -29.01 -14.70 -0.63
C GLY A 68 -28.04 -14.00 -1.59
N VAL A 69 -28.46 -13.77 -2.84
CA VAL A 69 -27.59 -13.17 -3.89
C VAL A 69 -27.07 -11.79 -3.49
N MET A 70 -27.92 -10.94 -2.89
CA MET A 70 -27.53 -9.60 -2.44
C MET A 70 -26.51 -9.64 -1.28
N GLY A 71 -26.64 -10.59 -0.35
CA GLY A 71 -25.66 -10.79 0.72
C GLY A 71 -24.31 -11.31 0.18
N GLY A 72 -24.34 -12.13 -0.87
CA GLY A 72 -23.14 -12.57 -1.58
C GLY A 72 -22.35 -11.41 -2.21
N ILE A 73 -23.05 -10.40 -2.75
CA ILE A 73 -22.42 -9.21 -3.34
C ILE A 73 -21.72 -8.38 -2.25
N VAL A 74 -22.39 -8.10 -1.14
CA VAL A 74 -21.80 -7.35 -0.01
C VAL A 74 -20.62 -8.10 0.60
N TRP A 75 -20.74 -9.40 0.81
CA TRP A 75 -19.62 -10.21 1.29
C TRP A 75 -18.41 -10.15 0.35
N THR A 76 -18.66 -10.17 -0.96
CA THR A 76 -17.61 -10.05 -1.96
C THR A 76 -16.93 -8.68 -1.90
N ALA A 77 -17.71 -7.60 -1.76
CA ALA A 77 -17.18 -6.25 -1.60
C ALA A 77 -16.32 -6.11 -0.32
N ILE A 78 -16.80 -6.61 0.82
CA ILE A 78 -16.04 -6.62 2.09
C ILE A 78 -14.75 -7.43 1.93
N ARG A 79 -14.83 -8.64 1.34
CA ARG A 79 -13.66 -9.50 1.14
C ARG A 79 -12.61 -8.81 0.26
N PHE A 80 -13.01 -8.21 -0.86
CA PHE A 80 -12.08 -7.49 -1.73
C PHE A 80 -11.53 -6.23 -1.05
N GLY A 81 -12.37 -5.46 -0.34
CA GLY A 81 -11.96 -4.29 0.41
C GLY A 81 -10.92 -4.61 1.49
N VAL A 82 -11.16 -5.66 2.29
CA VAL A 82 -10.21 -6.13 3.30
C VAL A 82 -8.93 -6.66 2.65
N ALA A 83 -9.03 -7.50 1.61
CA ALA A 83 -7.86 -8.07 0.95
C ALA A 83 -6.98 -7.00 0.30
N ARG A 84 -7.56 -6.04 -0.44
CA ARG A 84 -6.81 -4.95 -1.06
C ARG A 84 -6.33 -3.92 -0.03
N GLY A 85 -7.11 -3.68 1.03
CA GLY A 85 -6.72 -2.80 2.13
C GLY A 85 -5.48 -3.31 2.88
N ILE A 86 -5.47 -4.60 3.27
CA ILE A 86 -4.31 -5.24 3.89
C ILE A 86 -3.10 -5.22 2.95
N PHE A 87 -3.31 -5.40 1.66
CA PHE A 87 -2.23 -5.30 0.68
C PHE A 87 -1.63 -3.88 0.61
N SER A 88 -2.47 -2.84 0.73
CA SER A 88 -2.03 -1.44 0.66
C SER A 88 -1.23 -1.02 1.89
N ASN A 89 -1.77 -1.25 3.08
CA ASN A 89 -1.16 -0.76 4.33
C ASN A 89 -0.28 -1.78 5.05
N GLU A 90 -0.20 -3.01 4.54
CA GLU A 90 0.58 -4.10 5.12
C GLU A 90 0.17 -4.45 6.57
N ALA A 91 -1.05 -4.11 6.98
CA ALA A 91 -1.52 -4.33 8.33
C ALA A 91 -1.55 -5.83 8.67
N GLY A 92 -0.92 -6.19 9.79
CA GLY A 92 -0.86 -7.57 10.26
C GLY A 92 0.16 -8.45 9.54
N LEU A 93 0.82 -8.00 8.47
CA LEU A 93 1.82 -8.79 7.73
C LEU A 93 3.16 -8.93 8.48
N GLY A 94 3.48 -8.00 9.38
CA GLY A 94 4.73 -7.99 10.13
C GLY A 94 5.95 -7.49 9.34
N SER A 95 5.76 -7.01 8.11
CA SER A 95 6.81 -6.46 7.24
C SER A 95 7.25 -5.06 7.65
N ALA A 96 6.31 -4.12 7.82
CA ALA A 96 6.61 -2.72 8.14
C ALA A 96 7.52 -2.53 9.38
N PRO A 97 7.35 -3.27 10.49
CA PRO A 97 8.25 -3.19 11.64
C PRO A 97 9.73 -3.43 11.32
N ILE A 98 10.06 -4.17 10.25
CA ILE A 98 11.45 -4.43 9.83
C ILE A 98 12.17 -3.14 9.43
N ALA A 99 11.48 -2.23 8.72
CA ALA A 99 12.02 -0.89 8.43
C ALA A 99 12.14 -0.05 9.70
N HIS A 100 11.10 -0.07 10.54
CA HIS A 100 11.07 0.75 11.75
C HIS A 100 12.12 0.33 12.78
N ALA A 101 12.52 -0.94 12.80
CA ALA A 101 13.61 -1.44 13.64
C ALA A 101 14.99 -0.87 13.25
N ALA A 102 15.15 -0.35 12.03
CA ALA A 102 16.38 0.31 11.59
C ALA A 102 16.45 1.80 12.01
N ALA A 103 15.37 2.36 12.56
CA ALA A 103 15.35 3.74 12.99
C ALA A 103 16.22 3.98 14.23
N ARG A 104 16.84 5.15 14.31
CA ARG A 104 17.65 5.56 15.47
C ARG A 104 16.74 6.13 16.55
N THR A 105 16.16 5.25 17.35
CA THR A 105 15.28 5.59 18.47
C THR A 105 15.50 4.61 19.62
N ASN A 106 15.42 5.10 20.85
CA ASN A 106 15.43 4.27 22.05
C ASN A 106 14.02 4.03 22.61
N ASP A 107 13.02 4.63 21.97
CA ASP A 107 11.62 4.55 22.38
C ASP A 107 10.82 3.75 21.34
N PRO A 108 10.47 2.48 21.65
CA PRO A 108 9.69 1.64 20.76
C PRO A 108 8.23 2.11 20.61
N VAL A 109 7.66 2.78 21.62
CA VAL A 109 6.27 3.27 21.58
C VAL A 109 6.18 4.45 20.63
N ARG A 110 7.07 5.43 20.77
CA ARG A 110 7.15 6.56 19.84
C ARG A 110 7.39 6.10 18.41
N GLN A 111 8.27 5.13 18.20
CA GLN A 111 8.53 4.59 16.86
C GLN A 111 7.33 3.82 16.30
N GLY A 112 6.59 3.11 17.17
CA GLY A 112 5.33 2.48 16.80
C GLY A 112 4.28 3.50 16.36
N LEU A 113 4.15 4.64 17.04
CA LEU A 113 3.25 5.72 16.63
C LEU A 113 3.63 6.30 15.27
N VAL A 114 4.93 6.50 15.00
CA VAL A 114 5.41 6.92 13.68
C VAL A 114 5.06 5.87 12.61
N ALA A 115 5.18 4.58 12.92
CA ALA A 115 4.80 3.50 12.01
C ALA A 115 3.30 3.51 11.67
N MET A 116 2.44 3.76 12.67
CA MET A 116 0.99 3.84 12.49
C MET A 116 0.56 5.00 11.58
N LEU A 117 1.34 6.09 11.50
CA LEU A 117 1.06 7.17 10.55
C LEU A 117 1.12 6.69 9.09
N GLY A 118 1.96 5.68 8.80
CA GLY A 118 2.05 5.10 7.46
C GLY A 118 0.72 4.51 7.00
N THR A 119 0.06 3.71 7.84
CA THR A 119 -1.23 3.09 7.51
C THR A 119 -2.37 4.11 7.43
N PHE A 120 -2.32 5.14 8.29
CA PHE A 120 -3.26 6.27 8.23
C PHE A 120 -3.15 7.04 6.91
N ILE A 121 -1.93 7.46 6.54
CA ILE A 121 -1.70 8.24 5.32
C ILE A 121 -2.05 7.40 4.08
N ASP A 122 -1.62 6.14 4.03
CA ASP A 122 -1.88 5.26 2.90
C ASP A 122 -3.37 5.00 2.69
N THR A 123 -4.04 4.37 3.66
CA THR A 123 -5.40 3.88 3.45
C THR A 123 -6.47 4.94 3.70
N LEU A 124 -6.40 5.64 4.83
CA LEU A 124 -7.47 6.57 5.21
C LEU A 124 -7.39 7.88 4.45
N VAL A 125 -6.20 8.30 4.01
CA VAL A 125 -6.04 9.52 3.23
C VAL A 125 -5.93 9.20 1.74
N ILE A 126 -4.84 8.56 1.29
CA ILE A 126 -4.57 8.40 -0.14
C ILE A 126 -5.60 7.49 -0.82
N CYS A 127 -5.81 6.26 -0.35
CA CYS A 127 -6.76 5.34 -0.98
C CYS A 127 -8.19 5.85 -0.96
N THR A 128 -8.59 6.53 0.13
CA THR A 128 -9.93 7.13 0.24
C THR A 128 -10.10 8.25 -0.78
N LEU A 129 -9.12 9.13 -0.93
CA LEU A 129 -9.14 10.18 -1.95
C LEU A 129 -9.19 9.58 -3.36
N THR A 130 -8.40 8.54 -3.65
CA THR A 130 -8.45 7.83 -4.94
C THR A 130 -9.85 7.27 -5.21
N ALA A 131 -10.45 6.60 -4.24
CA ALA A 131 -11.79 6.03 -4.36
C ALA A 131 -12.84 7.13 -4.62
N LEU A 132 -12.78 8.25 -3.87
CA LEU A 132 -13.68 9.37 -4.07
C LEU A 132 -13.52 10.00 -5.45
N VAL A 133 -12.29 10.19 -5.93
CA VAL A 133 -12.03 10.70 -7.29
C VAL A 133 -12.61 9.77 -8.36
N ILE A 134 -12.49 8.44 -8.18
CA ILE A 134 -13.08 7.45 -9.08
C ILE A 134 -14.62 7.51 -9.06
N LEU A 135 -15.23 7.73 -7.91
CA LEU A 135 -16.68 7.80 -7.80
C LEU A 135 -17.25 9.09 -8.40
N VAL A 136 -16.66 10.26 -8.08
CA VAL A 136 -17.15 11.54 -8.60
C VAL A 136 -16.88 11.73 -10.09
N SER A 137 -15.91 11.00 -10.67
CA SER A 137 -15.70 11.00 -12.11
C SER A 137 -16.77 10.22 -12.89
N GLY A 138 -17.54 9.36 -12.22
CA GLY A 138 -18.55 8.50 -12.83
C GLY A 138 -18.01 7.30 -13.61
N LEU A 139 -16.69 7.13 -13.72
CA LEU A 139 -16.06 6.09 -14.55
C LEU A 139 -15.95 4.72 -13.85
N TRP A 140 -16.46 4.58 -12.64
CA TRP A 140 -16.27 3.40 -11.80
C TRP A 140 -16.92 2.11 -12.35
N ASP A 141 -17.85 2.22 -13.30
CA ASP A 141 -18.55 1.08 -13.95
C ASP A 141 -18.24 0.95 -15.46
N ASP A 142 -17.26 1.70 -15.99
CA ASP A 142 -16.93 1.73 -17.44
C ASP A 142 -16.06 0.54 -17.91
N GLY A 143 -15.91 -0.50 -17.08
CA GLY A 143 -15.15 -1.71 -17.40
C GLY A 143 -13.62 -1.59 -17.30
N ALA A 144 -13.08 -0.38 -17.07
CA ALA A 144 -11.66 -0.19 -16.74
C ALA A 144 -11.35 -0.64 -15.30
N ASN A 145 -10.12 -1.07 -15.03
CA ASN A 145 -9.72 -1.51 -13.69
C ASN A 145 -8.31 -1.03 -13.27
N GLY A 146 -8.05 -1.08 -11.96
CA GLY A 146 -6.74 -0.80 -11.37
C GLY A 146 -6.17 0.58 -11.74
N ALA A 147 -4.91 0.58 -12.18
CA ALA A 147 -4.20 1.80 -12.56
C ALA A 147 -4.84 2.53 -13.75
N VAL A 148 -5.42 1.79 -14.70
CA VAL A 148 -6.07 2.38 -15.88
C VAL A 148 -7.31 3.17 -15.45
N LEU A 149 -8.16 2.59 -14.60
CA LEU A 149 -9.33 3.28 -14.05
C LEU A 149 -8.94 4.53 -13.26
N SER A 150 -7.94 4.42 -12.38
CA SER A 150 -7.48 5.55 -11.57
C SER A 150 -6.93 6.68 -12.45
N THR A 151 -6.16 6.34 -13.48
CA THR A 151 -5.60 7.32 -14.43
C THR A 151 -6.70 8.02 -15.21
N ALA A 152 -7.70 7.27 -15.71
CA ALA A 152 -8.83 7.83 -16.43
C ALA A 152 -9.68 8.76 -15.56
N ALA A 153 -9.96 8.37 -14.31
CA ALA A 153 -10.72 9.19 -13.36
C ALA A 153 -10.02 10.51 -13.03
N PHE A 154 -8.70 10.47 -12.80
CA PHE A 154 -7.93 11.69 -12.56
C PHE A 154 -7.84 12.58 -13.80
N ASP A 155 -7.69 12.00 -15.00
CA ASP A 155 -7.66 12.77 -16.23
C ASP A 155 -9.00 13.41 -16.57
N ALA A 156 -10.11 12.72 -16.29
CA ALA A 156 -11.45 13.30 -16.40
C ALA A 156 -11.63 14.49 -15.44
N GLY A 157 -11.14 14.38 -14.20
CA GLY A 157 -11.24 15.45 -13.21
C GLY A 157 -10.27 16.62 -13.41
N LEU A 158 -9.10 16.36 -14.01
CA LEU A 158 -8.06 17.36 -14.34
C LEU A 158 -7.48 17.09 -15.74
N PRO A 159 -8.19 17.47 -16.82
CA PRO A 159 -7.78 17.16 -18.19
C PRO A 159 -6.36 17.65 -18.51
N GLY A 160 -5.53 16.75 -19.03
CA GLY A 160 -4.16 17.04 -19.47
C GLY A 160 -3.11 17.02 -18.35
N TYR A 161 -3.51 16.92 -17.08
CA TYR A 161 -2.60 16.86 -15.92
C TYR A 161 -2.83 15.61 -15.06
N GLY A 162 -4.08 15.21 -14.85
CA GLY A 162 -4.45 14.13 -13.94
C GLY A 162 -3.82 12.78 -14.30
N ALA A 163 -3.78 12.43 -15.59
CA ALA A 163 -3.13 11.21 -16.05
C ALA A 163 -1.64 11.16 -15.67
N TYR A 164 -0.93 12.30 -15.78
CA TYR A 164 0.49 12.38 -15.44
C TYR A 164 0.74 12.26 -13.94
N VAL A 165 -0.11 12.88 -13.11
CA VAL A 165 -0.02 12.77 -11.65
C VAL A 165 -0.13 11.31 -11.23
N VAL A 166 -1.13 10.58 -11.75
CA VAL A 166 -1.31 9.16 -11.41
C VAL A 166 -0.19 8.30 -11.97
N SER A 167 0.20 8.49 -13.23
CA SER A 167 1.21 7.64 -13.87
C SER A 167 2.60 7.82 -13.27
N LEU A 168 3.02 9.07 -13.01
CA LEU A 168 4.29 9.36 -12.35
C LEU A 168 4.24 8.95 -10.87
N GLY A 169 3.12 9.22 -10.19
CA GLY A 169 2.92 8.80 -8.80
C GLY A 169 3.00 7.29 -8.65
N LEU A 170 2.33 6.53 -9.53
CA LEU A 170 2.38 5.07 -9.54
C LEU A 170 3.79 4.54 -9.83
N ALA A 171 4.52 5.17 -10.75
CA ALA A 171 5.91 4.79 -11.04
C ALA A 171 6.81 4.99 -9.82
N VAL A 172 6.68 6.12 -9.12
CA VAL A 172 7.41 6.40 -7.88
C VAL A 172 6.99 5.45 -6.77
N PHE A 173 5.68 5.25 -6.56
CA PHE A 173 5.14 4.33 -5.57
C PHE A 173 5.69 2.93 -5.77
N ALA A 174 5.49 2.34 -6.96
CA ALA A 174 5.99 1.02 -7.30
C ALA A 174 7.50 0.90 -7.13
N PHE A 175 8.26 1.92 -7.54
CA PHE A 175 9.71 1.95 -7.34
C PHE A 175 10.07 1.92 -5.84
N THR A 176 9.48 2.80 -5.03
CA THR A 176 9.75 2.83 -3.58
C THR A 176 9.33 1.55 -2.86
N THR A 177 8.21 0.94 -3.26
CA THR A 177 7.78 -0.36 -2.75
C THR A 177 8.78 -1.48 -3.09
N ILE A 178 9.29 -1.51 -4.33
CA ILE A 178 10.35 -2.47 -4.73
C ILE A 178 11.60 -2.32 -3.87
N LEU A 179 11.99 -1.09 -3.54
CA LEU A 179 13.15 -0.83 -2.68
C LEU A 179 12.90 -1.29 -1.23
N GLY A 180 11.74 -0.95 -0.67
CA GLY A 180 11.36 -1.33 0.70
C GLY A 180 11.28 -2.85 0.88
N TRP A 181 10.56 -3.53 -0.01
CA TRP A 181 10.42 -4.99 0.04
C TRP A 181 11.72 -5.75 -0.23
N SER A 182 12.64 -5.17 -1.00
CA SER A 182 14.00 -5.71 -1.14
C SER A 182 14.70 -5.78 0.21
N TYR A 183 14.60 -4.70 1.01
CA TYR A 183 15.19 -4.67 2.34
C TYR A 183 14.48 -5.62 3.31
N TYR A 184 13.14 -5.69 3.28
CA TYR A 184 12.38 -6.59 4.14
C TYR A 184 12.80 -8.04 3.93
N GLY A 185 12.79 -8.47 2.67
CA GLY A 185 13.18 -9.84 2.33
C GLY A 185 14.67 -10.11 2.56
N GLU A 186 15.54 -9.10 2.39
CA GLU A 186 16.96 -9.22 2.74
C GLU A 186 17.16 -9.51 4.23
N ARG A 187 16.46 -8.81 5.12
CA ARG A 187 16.53 -9.05 6.58
C ARG A 187 15.98 -10.42 6.94
N CYS A 188 14.89 -10.87 6.31
CA CYS A 188 14.37 -12.22 6.50
C CYS A 188 15.37 -13.30 6.02
N ALA A 189 16.03 -13.08 4.89
CA ALA A 189 17.05 -14.00 4.39
C ALA A 189 18.28 -14.03 5.31
N GLU A 190 18.74 -12.86 5.78
CA GLU A 190 19.84 -12.75 6.74
C GLU A 190 19.52 -13.49 8.05
N PHE A 191 18.29 -13.42 8.55
CA PHE A 191 17.87 -14.16 9.74
C PHE A 191 18.01 -15.69 9.56
N LEU A 192 17.69 -16.21 8.37
CA LEU A 192 17.74 -17.66 8.09
C LEU A 192 19.14 -18.17 7.73
N PHE A 193 19.90 -17.41 6.94
CA PHE A 193 21.13 -17.87 6.29
C PHE A 193 22.37 -17.06 6.67
N GLY A 194 22.21 -16.06 7.55
CA GLY A 194 23.27 -15.17 8.00
C GLY A 194 23.68 -14.11 6.97
N VAL A 195 24.61 -13.23 7.36
CA VAL A 195 25.03 -12.02 6.62
C VAL A 195 25.55 -12.31 5.20
N ARG A 196 26.08 -13.52 4.95
CA ARG A 196 26.64 -13.90 3.65
C ARG A 196 25.59 -13.93 2.53
N VAL A 197 24.31 -14.10 2.87
CA VAL A 197 23.22 -14.18 1.88
C VAL A 197 22.82 -12.81 1.32
N ILE A 198 23.19 -11.71 1.97
CA ILE A 198 22.73 -10.36 1.62
C ILE A 198 23.06 -10.02 0.15
N TRP A 199 24.31 -10.23 -0.26
CA TRP A 199 24.75 -9.94 -1.64
C TRP A 199 24.04 -10.83 -2.68
N PRO A 200 24.03 -12.17 -2.53
CA PRO A 200 23.22 -13.04 -3.37
C PRO A 200 21.75 -12.64 -3.45
N TYR A 201 21.15 -12.26 -2.32
CA TYR A 201 19.74 -11.84 -2.25
C TYR A 201 19.48 -10.59 -3.09
N ARG A 202 20.31 -9.55 -2.96
CA ARG A 202 20.19 -8.31 -3.76
C ARG A 202 20.30 -8.59 -5.26
N LEU A 203 21.26 -9.42 -5.67
CA LEU A 203 21.44 -9.77 -7.08
C LEU A 203 20.23 -10.53 -7.63
N LEU A 204 19.69 -11.47 -6.87
CA LEU A 204 18.46 -12.20 -7.21
C LEU A 204 17.28 -11.24 -7.32
N TRP A 205 17.12 -10.32 -6.35
CA TRP A 205 16.05 -9.33 -6.35
C TRP A 205 16.09 -8.44 -7.60
N ILE A 206 17.27 -7.91 -7.95
CA ILE A 206 17.48 -7.10 -9.16
C ILE A 206 17.08 -7.89 -10.41
N GLY A 207 17.52 -9.14 -10.52
CA GLY A 207 17.17 -10.02 -11.63
C GLY A 207 15.67 -10.34 -11.73
N ALA A 208 14.95 -10.36 -10.60
CA ALA A 208 13.52 -10.62 -10.55
C ALA A 208 12.65 -9.41 -10.96
N VAL A 209 13.13 -8.17 -10.78
CA VAL A 209 12.39 -6.94 -11.15
C VAL A 209 11.83 -6.96 -12.59
N PRO A 210 12.62 -7.24 -13.65
CA PRO A 210 12.08 -7.27 -15.01
C PRO A 210 11.10 -8.44 -15.25
N LEU A 211 11.23 -9.55 -14.51
CA LEU A 211 10.30 -10.69 -14.62
C LEU A 211 8.92 -10.32 -14.09
N GLY A 212 8.86 -9.51 -13.02
CA GLY A 212 7.60 -8.99 -12.48
C GLY A 212 6.81 -8.15 -13.50
N ALA A 213 7.51 -7.40 -14.35
CA ALA A 213 6.87 -6.59 -15.41
C ALA A 213 6.29 -7.42 -16.56
N LEU A 214 6.68 -8.69 -16.71
CA LEU A 214 6.22 -9.58 -17.78
C LEU A 214 5.12 -10.56 -17.31
N GLY A 215 4.85 -10.63 -16.01
CA GLY A 215 3.91 -11.59 -15.44
C GLY A 215 2.44 -11.18 -15.62
N LYS A 216 1.55 -12.18 -15.63
CA LYS A 216 0.10 -11.94 -15.67
C LYS A 216 -0.41 -11.43 -14.32
N LEU A 217 -1.12 -10.30 -14.33
CA LEU A 217 -1.61 -9.60 -13.14
C LEU A 217 -2.33 -10.55 -12.15
N ASN A 218 -3.29 -11.34 -12.64
CA ASN A 218 -4.10 -12.24 -11.78
C ASN A 218 -3.25 -13.31 -11.07
N LEU A 219 -2.24 -13.85 -11.75
CA LEU A 219 -1.35 -14.85 -11.15
C LEU A 219 -0.46 -14.20 -10.08
N ILE A 220 0.08 -13.01 -10.37
CA ILE A 220 0.90 -12.26 -9.42
C ILE A 220 0.09 -11.94 -8.15
N TRP A 221 -1.14 -11.48 -8.29
CA TRP A 221 -2.03 -11.21 -7.16
C TRP A 221 -2.33 -12.45 -6.34
N LEU A 222 -2.64 -13.58 -6.98
CA LEU A 222 -2.92 -14.83 -6.28
C LEU A 222 -1.71 -15.29 -5.45
N VAL A 223 -0.52 -15.26 -6.04
CA VAL A 223 0.72 -15.64 -5.34
C VAL A 223 0.98 -14.69 -4.17
N ALA A 224 0.84 -13.38 -4.39
CA ALA A 224 1.03 -12.37 -3.34
C ALA A 224 0.04 -12.57 -2.18
N ASP A 225 -1.24 -12.82 -2.46
CA ASP A 225 -2.26 -13.04 -1.43
C ASP A 225 -1.92 -14.27 -0.55
N VAL A 226 -1.46 -15.37 -1.16
CA VAL A 226 -1.05 -16.59 -0.43
C VAL A 226 0.19 -16.33 0.42
N MET A 227 1.22 -15.68 -0.14
CA MET A 227 2.44 -15.36 0.60
C MET A 227 2.17 -14.40 1.76
N ASN A 228 1.33 -13.38 1.55
CA ASN A 228 0.91 -12.44 2.58
C ASN A 228 0.14 -13.14 3.70
N ALA A 229 -0.74 -14.09 3.37
CA ALA A 229 -1.43 -14.89 4.39
C ALA A 229 -0.44 -15.73 5.22
N MET A 230 0.57 -16.33 4.57
CA MET A 230 1.63 -17.09 5.26
C MET A 230 2.50 -16.22 6.17
N MET A 231 2.71 -14.94 5.83
CA MET A 231 3.42 -13.98 6.68
C MET A 231 2.56 -13.48 7.84
N ALA A 232 1.29 -13.17 7.56
CA ALA A 232 0.35 -12.64 8.54
C ALA A 232 0.06 -13.64 9.66
N LEU A 233 -0.12 -14.92 9.33
CA LEU A 233 -0.49 -15.96 10.31
C LEU A 233 0.48 -16.03 11.51
N PRO A 234 1.80 -16.27 11.34
CA PRO A 234 2.73 -16.33 12.47
C PRO A 234 2.85 -14.97 13.18
N ASN A 235 2.84 -13.86 12.44
CA ASN A 235 2.96 -12.52 13.01
C ASN A 235 1.77 -12.18 13.94
N LEU A 236 0.54 -12.43 13.48
CA LEU A 236 -0.67 -12.18 14.28
C LEU A 236 -0.73 -13.07 15.52
N ILE A 237 -0.33 -14.34 15.41
CA ILE A 237 -0.23 -15.24 16.57
C ILE A 237 0.79 -14.68 17.58
N ALA A 238 1.97 -14.26 17.13
CA ALA A 238 2.98 -13.67 17.99
C ALA A 238 2.48 -12.38 18.67
N LEU A 239 1.80 -11.49 17.93
CA LEU A 239 1.22 -10.27 18.49
C LEU A 239 0.15 -10.54 19.54
N LEU A 240 -0.69 -11.58 19.37
CA LEU A 240 -1.67 -11.96 20.39
C LEU A 240 -0.98 -12.35 21.70
N PHE A 241 0.05 -13.19 21.65
CA PHE A 241 0.82 -13.59 22.82
C PHE A 241 1.65 -12.45 23.43
N LEU A 242 2.19 -11.56 22.60
CA LEU A 242 3.01 -10.42 23.03
C LEU A 242 2.19 -9.16 23.35
N SER A 243 0.87 -9.19 23.17
CA SER A 243 -0.03 -8.06 23.49
C SER A 243 0.15 -7.52 24.92
N PRO A 244 0.42 -8.32 25.98
CA PRO A 244 0.66 -7.79 27.32
C PRO A 244 1.94 -6.93 27.40
N VAL A 245 2.95 -7.22 26.58
CA VAL A 245 4.20 -6.45 26.51
C VAL A 245 3.91 -5.09 25.87
N VAL A 246 3.18 -5.08 24.76
CA VAL A 246 2.78 -3.84 24.07
C VAL A 246 1.99 -2.94 25.02
N PHE A 247 0.94 -3.46 25.67
CA PHE A 247 0.14 -2.67 26.61
C PHE A 247 0.95 -2.15 27.80
N ARG A 248 1.91 -2.92 28.30
CA ARG A 248 2.79 -2.49 29.40
C ARG A 248 3.70 -1.33 28.97
N LEU A 249 4.34 -1.45 27.81
CA LEU A 249 5.25 -0.43 27.28
C LEU A 249 4.50 0.87 26.97
N SER A 250 3.32 0.77 26.35
CA SER A 250 2.49 1.94 26.02
C SER A 250 2.09 2.72 27.27
N ARG A 251 1.59 2.05 28.32
CA ARG A 251 1.19 2.72 29.57
C ARG A 251 2.34 3.31 30.37
N ALA A 252 3.55 2.81 30.18
CA ALA A 252 4.74 3.33 30.86
C ALA A 252 5.35 4.56 30.17
N SER A 253 4.84 4.91 28.97
CA SER A 253 5.33 6.03 28.16
C SER A 253 4.43 7.28 28.28
N ASP A 254 3.32 7.18 29.02
CA ASP A 254 2.43 8.28 29.43
C ASP A 254 2.88 8.86 30.78
#